data_AF-A0A4R7UW35-F1
#
_entry.id   AF-A0A4R7UW35-F1
#
_cell.length_a   1.000
_cell.length_b   1.000
_cell.length_c   1.000
_cell.angle_alpha   90.00
_cell.angle_beta   90.00
_cell.angle_gamma   90.00
#
_symmetry.space_group_name_H-M   'P 1'
#
loop_
_entity.id
_entity.type
_entity.pdbx_description
1 polymer ?
#
loop_
_entity_poly.entity_id
_entity_poly.type
_entity_poly.pdbx_seq_one_letter_code
_entity_poly.pdbx_strand_id
1 'polypeptide(L)' 'MTYNLEFDRRALKEWNKLGDTVRHQFKKKLTEVLENPRIEANRLRELPDCYKVKLKSAGYLA' A
#
# COMPACT_ATOMS: atom_id res chain seq x y z
N MET A 1 -8.01 -7.81 -14.34
CA MET A 1 -6.62 -7.40 -14.65
C MET A 1 -5.82 -7.57 -13.37
N THR A 2 -4.88 -8.50 -13.34
CA THR A 2 -4.04 -8.76 -12.15
C THR A 2 -2.77 -7.93 -12.27
N TYR A 3 -2.66 -6.87 -11.47
CA TYR A 3 -1.40 -6.15 -11.31
C TYR A 3 -0.46 -6.98 -10.43
N ASN A 4 0.84 -6.90 -10.68
CA ASN A 4 1.84 -7.52 -9.82
C ASN A 4 2.29 -6.50 -8.78
N LEU A 5 2.38 -6.94 -7.53
CA LEU A 5 2.91 -6.15 -6.43
C LEU A 5 4.41 -6.36 -6.34
N GLU A 6 5.18 -5.28 -6.43
CA GLU A 6 6.61 -5.28 -6.15
C GLU A 6 6.90 -4.27 -5.05
N PHE A 7 7.77 -4.65 -4.10
CA PHE A 7 8.23 -3.76 -3.05
C PHE A 7 9.61 -3.22 -3.40
N ASP A 8 9.76 -1.90 -3.34
CA ASP A 8 11.08 -1.28 -3.35
C ASP A 8 11.91 -1.81 -2.16
N ARG A 9 13.23 -1.87 -2.32
CA ARG A 9 14.14 -2.36 -1.26
C ARG A 9 13.99 -1.59 0.05
N ARG A 10 13.71 -0.28 0.00
CA ARG A 10 13.46 0.54 1.19
C ARG A 10 12.10 0.20 1.81
N ALA A 11 11.06 0.08 0.98
CA ALA A 11 9.72 -0.31 1.42
C ALA A 11 9.71 -1.71 2.03
N LEU A 12 10.46 -2.67 1.49
CA LEU A 12 10.57 -4.03 2.02
C LEU A 12 11.24 -4.05 3.40
N LYS A 13 12.22 -3.19 3.66
CA LYS A 13 12.83 -3.05 5.00
C LYS A 13 11.81 -2.52 6.01
N GLU A 14 11.05 -1.50 5.64
CA GLU A 14 9.99 -0.96 6.50
C GLU A 14 8.87 -1.97 6.70
N TRP A 15 8.48 -2.70 5.65
CA TRP A 15 7.51 -3.79 5.71
C TRP A 15 7.91 -4.88 6.71
N ASN A 16 9.18 -5.27 6.71
CA ASN A 16 9.67 -6.28 7.67
C ASN A 16 9.69 -5.77 9.12
N LYS A 17 9.84 -4.46 9.33
CA LYS A 17 9.72 -3.84 10.66
C LYS A 17 8.28 -3.76 11.16
N LEU A 18 7.28 -3.81 10.27
CA LEU A 18 5.88 -3.81 10.67
C LEU A 18 5.57 -5.11 11.44
N GLY A 19 4.82 -4.97 12.54
CA GLY A 19 4.30 -6.10 13.30
C GLY A 19 3.33 -6.94 12.47
N ASP A 20 3.16 -8.21 12.84
CA ASP A 20 2.44 -9.20 12.04
C ASP A 20 0.98 -8.82 11.74
N THR A 21 0.30 -8.23 12.73
CA THR A 21 -1.06 -7.69 12.59
C THR A 21 -1.14 -6.59 11.54
N VAL A 22 -0.18 -5.66 11.52
CA VAL A 22 -0.16 -4.53 10.59
C VAL A 22 0.16 -5.01 9.18
N ARG A 23 1.09 -5.96 9.03
CA ARG A 23 1.37 -6.62 7.74
C ARG A 23 0.15 -7.32 7.18
N HIS A 24 -0.60 -8.05 7.99
CA HIS A 24 -1.85 -8.70 7.57
C HIS A 24 -2.89 -7.71 7.08
N GLN A 25 -3.08 -6.61 7.82
CA GLN A 25 -3.99 -5.54 7.43
C GLN A 25 -3.56 -4.88 6.11
N PHE A 26 -2.27 -4.59 5.93
CA PHE A 26 -1.75 -4.04 4.68
C PHE A 26 -1.91 -5.02 3.53
N LYS A 27 -1.62 -6.31 3.74
CA LYS A 27 -1.74 -7.34 2.70
C LYS A 27 -3.17 -7.41 2.16
N LYS A 28 -4.17 -7.37 3.05
CA LYS A 28 -5.58 -7.31 2.67
C LYS A 28 -5.88 -6.07 1.82
N LYS A 29 -5.41 -4.90 2.27
CA LYS A 29 -5.58 -3.62 1.57
C LYS A 29 -4.91 -3.62 0.20
N LEU A 30 -3.71 -4.18 0.11
CA LEU A 30 -2.94 -4.28 -1.13
C LEU A 30 -3.64 -5.19 -2.12
N THR A 31 -4.21 -6.33 -1.70
CA THR A 31 -5.02 -7.17 -2.58
C THR A 31 -6.20 -6.41 -3.17
N GLU A 32 -6.94 -5.65 -2.36
CA GLU A 32 -8.04 -4.79 -2.86
C GLU A 32 -7.53 -3.74 -3.86
N VAL A 33 -6.35 -3.16 -3.62
CA VAL A 33 -5.71 -2.21 -4.54
C VAL A 33 -5.21 -2.89 -5.82
N LEU A 34 -4.79 -4.15 -5.78
CA LEU A 34 -4.41 -4.89 -7.00
C LEU A 34 -5.61 -5.15 -7.92
N GLU A 35 -6.82 -5.22 -7.39
CA GLU A 35 -8.04 -5.31 -8.19
C GLU A 35 -8.38 -3.96 -8.86
N ASN A 36 -8.20 -2.84 -8.13
CA ASN A 36 -8.38 -1.49 -8.67
C ASN A 36 -7.32 -0.51 -8.14
N PRO A 37 -6.17 -0.39 -8.82
CA PRO A 37 -5.05 0.41 -8.32
C PRO A 37 -5.25 1.91 -8.47
N ARG A 38 -6.15 2.33 -9.38
CA ARG A 38 -6.39 3.73 -9.71
C ARG A 38 -7.50 4.32 -8.87
N ILE A 39 -7.18 4.58 -7.61
CA ILE A 39 -8.09 5.24 -6.68
C ILE A 39 -7.77 6.74 -6.66
N GLU A 40 -8.45 7.54 -7.49
CA GLU A 40 -8.16 8.99 -7.62
C GLU A 40 -8.16 9.74 -6.27
N ALA A 41 -8.99 9.31 -5.31
CA ALA A 41 -9.02 9.89 -3.95
C ALA A 41 -7.70 9.73 -3.17
N ASN A 42 -6.89 8.72 -3.52
CA ASN A 42 -5.62 8.42 -2.90
C ASN A 42 -4.42 8.93 -3.71
N ARG A 43 -4.66 9.54 -4.88
CA ARG A 43 -3.60 9.98 -5.79
C ARG A 43 -2.69 11.02 -5.13
N LEU A 44 -1.38 10.84 -5.31
CA LEU A 44 -0.37 11.82 -4.94
C LEU A 44 -0.44 12.98 -5.93
N ARG A 45 -0.53 14.21 -5.41
CA ARG A 45 -0.59 15.42 -6.26
C ARG A 45 0.70 15.67 -7.03
N GLU A 46 1.83 15.25 -6.48
CA GLU A 46 3.16 15.56 -7.01
C GLU A 46 3.73 14.45 -7.90
N LEU A 47 3.13 13.25 -7.88
CA LEU A 47 3.62 12.09 -8.62
C LEU A 47 2.49 11.45 -9.44
N PRO A 48 2.60 11.42 -10.79
CA PRO A 48 1.64 10.70 -11.62
C PRO A 48 1.69 9.18 -11.31
N ASP A 49 0.52 8.54 -11.40
CA ASP A 49 0.32 7.09 -11.13
C ASP A 49 0.75 6.60 -9.73
N CYS A 50 0.97 7.51 -8.78
CA CYS A 50 1.27 7.16 -7.40
C CYS A 50 0.04 7.37 -6.51
N TYR A 51 -0.30 6.36 -5.71
CA TYR A 51 -1.49 6.35 -4.86
C TYR A 51 -1.10 5.97 -3.42
N LYS A 52 -1.61 6.70 -2.43
CA LYS A 52 -1.37 6.44 -1.00
C LYS A 52 -2.25 5.31 -0.50
N VAL A 53 -1.68 4.37 0.26
CA VAL A 53 -2.45 3.34 0.97
C VAL A 53 -2.47 3.69 2.45
N LYS A 54 -3.65 4.09 2.94
CA LYS A 54 -3.84 4.47 4.34
C LYS A 54 -4.42 3.32 5.16
N LEU A 55 -3.79 3.02 6.29
CA LEU A 55 -4.34 2.14 7.33
C LEU A 55 -4.89 2.96 8.48
N LYS A 56 -6.16 3.37 8.36
CA LYS A 56 -6.88 4.14 9.39
C LYS A 56 -6.81 3.48 10.77
N SER A 57 -6.84 2.15 10.83
CA SER A 57 -6.87 1.40 12.10
C SER A 57 -5.56 1.40 12.87
N ALA A 58 -4.42 1.67 12.21
CA ALA A 58 -3.10 1.54 12.81
C ALA A 58 -2.30 2.85 12.81
N GLY A 59 -2.82 3.93 12.20
CA GLY A 59 -2.12 5.21 12.09
C GLY A 59 -0.95 5.21 11.10
N TYR A 60 -0.81 4.15 10.29
CA TYR A 60 0.27 4.01 9.32
C TYR A 60 -0.14 4.50 7.92
N LEU A 61 0.79 5.19 7.27
CA LEU A 61 0.73 5.68 5.88
C LEU A 61 1.84 4.98 5.08
N ALA A 62 1.46 4.33 3.97
CA ALA A 62 2.40 3.79 2.98
C ALA A 62 2.12 4.38 1.60
#